data_AF-A0A0F8WH32-F1
#
_entry.id   AF-A0A0F8WH32-F1
#
_cell.length_a   1.000
_cell.length_b   1.000
_cell.length_c   1.000
_cell.angle_alpha   90.00
_cell.angle_beta   90.00
_cell.angle_gamma   90.00
#
_symmetry.space_group_name_H-M   'P 1'
#
loop_
_entity.id
_entity.type
_entity.pdbx_description
1 polymer ?
#
loop_
_entity_poly.entity_id
_entity_poly.type
_entity_poly.pdbx_seq_one_letter_code
_entity_poly.pdbx_strand_id
1 'polypeptide(L)' 'MNRLTPYTIRVPDDIKAALPAAASRYGMTAPELVRTVLGMIASGHVSLTLKQEAQNEQPVPANV' A
#
# COMPACT_ATOMS: atom_id res chain seq x y z
N MET A 1 27.64 8.45 -6.92
CA MET A 1 26.75 7.52 -7.65
C MET A 1 25.82 6.85 -6.65
N ASN A 2 24.57 7.32 -6.52
CA ASN A 2 23.59 6.67 -5.64
C ASN A 2 23.16 5.34 -6.25
N ARG A 3 23.56 4.21 -5.65
CA ARG A 3 23.01 2.89 -5.99
C ARG A 3 21.54 2.86 -5.56
N LEU A 4 20.63 2.99 -6.52
CA LEU A 4 19.23 2.64 -6.31
C LEU A 4 19.17 1.13 -6.13
N THR A 5 19.10 0.66 -4.88
CA THR A 5 18.81 -0.74 -4.60
C THR A 5 17.44 -1.09 -5.18
N PRO A 6 17.31 -2.19 -5.95
CA PRO A 6 16.01 -2.61 -6.47
C PRO A 6 15.10 -2.99 -5.29
N TYR A 7 14.08 -2.18 -5.03
CA TYR A 7 13.04 -2.50 -4.05
C TYR A 7 12.03 -3.44 -4.70
N THR A 8 11.92 -4.67 -4.18
CA THR A 8 10.87 -5.61 -4.58
C THR A 8 9.71 -5.48 -3.62
N ILE A 9 8.54 -5.11 -4.13
CA ILE A 9 7.33 -4.89 -3.33
C ILE A 9 6.32 -5.96 -3.72
N ARG A 10 5.78 -6.67 -2.73
CA ARG A 10 4.68 -7.61 -2.98
C ARG A 10 3.39 -6.82 -3.03
N VAL A 11 2.75 -6.84 -4.19
CA VAL A 11 1.45 -6.22 -4.44
C VAL A 11 0.43 -7.35 -4.58
N PRO A 12 -0.68 -7.34 -3.82
CA PRO A 12 -1.78 -8.29 -4.00
C PRO A 12 -2.31 -8.27 -5.43
N ASP A 13 -2.76 -9.41 -5.96
CA ASP A 13 -3.20 -9.50 -7.37
C ASP A 13 -4.35 -8.54 -7.71
N ASP A 14 -5.30 -8.34 -6.78
CA ASP A 14 -6.38 -7.36 -6.95
C ASP A 14 -5.86 -5.93 -7.16
N ILE A 15 -4.84 -5.54 -6.37
CA ILE A 15 -4.20 -4.23 -6.48
C ILE A 15 -3.36 -4.17 -7.76
N LYS A 16 -2.66 -5.26 -8.10
CA LYS A 16 -1.80 -5.34 -9.29
C LYS A 16 -2.58 -5.12 -10.58
N ALA A 17 -3.82 -5.61 -10.64
CA ALA A 17 -4.72 -5.37 -11.77
C ALA A 17 -5.21 -3.91 -11.84
N ALA A 18 -5.47 -3.29 -10.68
CA ALA A 18 -5.97 -1.90 -10.60
C ALA A 18 -4.86 -0.83 -10.78
N LEU A 19 -3.61 -1.17 -10.46
CA LEU A 19 -2.49 -0.22 -10.42
C LEU A 19 -2.20 0.48 -11.77
N PRO A 20 -2.20 -0.20 -12.93
CA PRO A 20 -1.97 0.45 -14.22
C PRO A 20 -3.09 1.44 -14.58
N ALA A 21 -4.33 1.09 -14.26
CA ALA A 21 -5.49 1.96 -14.48
C ALA A 21 -5.39 3.20 -13.58
N ALA A 22 -5.04 3.03 -12.30
CA ALA A 22 -4.81 4.15 -11.39
C ALA A 22 -3.69 5.08 -11.90
N ALA A 23 -2.56 4.52 -12.31
CA ALA A 23 -1.42 5.30 -12.82
C ALA A 23 -1.75 6.05 -14.11
N SER A 24 -2.52 5.43 -15.01
CA SER A 24 -2.97 6.06 -16.26
C SER A 24 -3.82 7.31 -16.03
N ARG A 25 -4.61 7.35 -14.95
CA ARG A 25 -5.41 8.55 -14.60
C ARG A 25 -4.56 9.78 -14.28
N TYR A 26 -3.31 9.56 -13.87
CA TYR A 26 -2.35 10.61 -13.56
C TYR A 26 -1.29 10.78 -14.68
N GLY A 27 -1.44 10.08 -15.81
CA GLY A 27 -0.47 10.10 -16.91
C GLY A 27 0.89 9.50 -16.54
N MET A 28 0.94 8.63 -15.52
CA MET A 28 2.16 8.02 -14.99
C MET A 28 2.19 6.52 -15.27
N THR A 29 3.39 5.94 -15.22
CA THR A 29 3.53 4.48 -15.16
C THR A 29 3.25 3.94 -13.75
N ALA A 30 2.81 2.69 -13.63
CA ALA A 30 2.63 2.03 -12.34
C ALA A 30 3.85 2.14 -11.40
N PRO A 31 5.11 1.89 -11.84
CA PRO A 31 6.27 2.07 -10.97
C PRO A 31 6.53 3.52 -10.56
N GLU A 32 6.22 4.50 -11.42
CA GLU A 32 6.32 5.93 -11.06
C GLU A 32 5.30 6.32 -10.01
N LEU A 33 4.05 5.89 -10.17
CA LEU A 33 3.01 6.14 -9.17
C LEU A 33 3.42 5.58 -7.81
N VAL A 34 3.91 4.34 -7.76
CA VAL A 34 4.36 3.71 -6.51
C VAL A 34 5.53 4.48 -5.88
N ARG A 35 6.51 4.91 -6.68
CA ARG A 35 7.62 5.74 -6.18
C ARG A 35 7.12 7.07 -5.60
N THR A 36 6.20 7.73 -6.28
CA THR A 36 5.63 9.01 -5.83
C THR A 36 4.88 8.82 -4.50
N VAL A 37 4.04 7.78 -4.39
CA VAL A 37 3.31 7.48 -3.16
C VAL A 37 4.27 7.15 -2.01
N LEU A 38 5.26 6.29 -2.23
CA LEU A 38 6.28 5.97 -1.23
C LEU A 38 7.07 7.23 -0.80
N GLY A 39 7.40 8.11 -1.74
CA GLY A 39 8.04 9.39 -1.45
C GLY A 39 7.17 10.32 -0.58
N MET A 40 5.87 10.38 -0.85
CA MET A 40 4.92 11.16 -0.04
C MET A 40 4.76 10.59 1.38
N ILE A 41 4.76 9.26 1.52
CA ILE A 41 4.72 8.59 2.83
C ILE A 41 6.02 8.88 3.60
N ALA A 42 7.18 8.71 2.96
CA ALA A 42 8.48 8.96 3.59
C ALA A 42 8.67 10.43 3.99
N SER A 43 8.08 11.36 3.24
CA SER A 43 8.11 12.79 3.53
C SER A 43 7.07 13.22 4.57
N GLY A 44 6.20 12.31 5.04
CA GLY A 44 5.14 12.61 6.00
C GLY A 44 3.93 13.38 5.42
N HIS A 45 3.86 13.55 4.09
CA HIS A 45 2.74 14.22 3.42
C HIS A 45 1.49 13.34 3.34
N VAL A 46 1.67 12.02 3.40
CA VAL A 46 0.58 11.04 3.38
C VAL A 46 0.73 10.11 4.59
N SER A 47 -0.22 10.18 5.53
CA SER A 47 -0.38 9.18 6.57
C SER A 47 -1.27 8.05 6.05
N LEU A 48 -0.67 6.89 5.80
CA LEU A 48 -1.45 5.67 5.60
C LEU A 48 -2.01 5.22 6.95
N THR A 49 -3.25 5.59 7.24
CA THR A 49 -3.99 4.96 8.34
C THR A 49 -4.40 3.57 7.87
N LEU A 50 -3.54 2.58 8.11
CA LEU A 50 -3.95 1.19 8.08
C LEU A 50 -5.03 1.04 9.15
N LYS A 51 -6.30 0.98 8.73
CA LYS A 51 -7.33 0.39 9.58
C LYS A 51 -6.92 -1.06 9.76
N GLN A 52 -6.16 -1.35 10.82
CA GLN A 52 -6.18 -2.68 11.38
C GLN A 52 -7.66 -2.92 11.70
N GLU A 53 -8.33 -3.73 10.87
CA GLU A 53 -9.48 -4.46 11.36
C GLU A 53 -8.94 -5.26 12.53
N ALA A 54 -9.05 -4.69 13.74
CA ALA A 54 -9.02 -5.48 14.93
C ALA A 54 -10.14 -6.49 14.73
N GLN A 55 -9.77 -7.69 14.28
CA GLN A 55 -10.62 -8.86 14.31
C GLN A 55 -10.86 -9.09 15.80
N ASN A 56 -11.84 -8.37 16.33
CA ASN A 56 -12.27 -8.44 17.70
C ASN A 56 -13.07 -9.75 17.76
N GLU A 57 -12.34 -10.87 17.80
CA GLU A 57 -12.86 -12.17 18.16
C GLU A 57 -13.59 -11.98 19.49
N GLN A 58 -14.91 -11.90 19.39
CA GLN A 58 -15.81 -11.80 20.52
C GLN A 58 -15.46 -12.95 21.47
N PRO A 59 -15.07 -12.70 22.73
CA PRO A 59 -14.82 -13.78 23.66
C PRO A 59 -16.12 -14.56 23.80
N VAL A 60 -16.14 -15.79 23.31
CA VAL A 60 -17.21 -16.75 23.56
C VAL A 60 -17.32 -16.87 25.08
N PRO A 61 -18.45 -16.51 25.71
CA PRO A 61 -18.61 -16.76 27.12
C PRO A 61 -18.55 -18.27 27.32
N ALA A 62 -17.57 -18.73 28.11
CA ALA A 62 -17.53 -20.10 28.61
C ALA A 62 -18.75 -20.27 29.52
N ASN A 63 -19.79 -20.92 29.00
CA ASN A 63 -20.99 -21.20 29.76
C ASN A 63 -20.66 -22.28 30.80
N VAL A 64 -20.63 -21.87 32.07
CA VAL A 64 -20.69 -22.75 33.26
C VAL A 64 -22.10 -23.30 33.47
#